data_AF-A0A7S0IY00-F1
#
_entry.id   AF-A0A7S0IY00-F1
#
_cell.length_a   1.000
_cell.length_b   1.000
_cell.length_c   1.000
_cell.angle_alpha   90.00
_cell.angle_beta   90.00
_cell.angle_gamma   90.00
#
_symmetry.space_group_name_H-M   'P 1'
#
loop_
_entity.id
_entity.type
_entity.pdbx_description
1 polymer ?
#
loop_
_entity_poly.entity_id
_entity_poly.type
_entity_poly.pdbx_seq_one_letter_code
_entity_poly.pdbx_strand_id
1 'polypeptide(L)'
;GLFVADRGTHCVYRLRLPGFELVASAGGPGSGTGQLTSPQGLALAGDTLFVSDCNNHRIVIYDAPFLEQVGAPFGREGSGPGELCYPHGLAVLDDQLLV
;
A
#
# COMPACT_ATOMS: atom_id res chain seq x y z
N GLY A 1 -12.18 -2.44 -10.55
CA GLY A 1 -11.94 -3.46 -9.51
C GLY A 1 -12.02 -2.80 -8.16
N LEU A 2 -12.08 -3.57 -7.09
CA LEU A 2 -11.99 -3.07 -5.72
C LEU A 2 -10.60 -3.41 -5.17
N PHE A 3 -9.95 -2.45 -4.52
CA PHE A 3 -8.73 -2.69 -3.76
C PHE A 3 -9.05 -2.55 -2.28
N VAL A 4 -8.50 -3.46 -1.46
CA VAL A 4 -8.74 -3.50 -0.01
C VAL A 4 -7.40 -3.59 0.69
N ALA A 5 -7.15 -2.71 1.66
CA ALA A 5 -6.09 -2.90 2.64
C ALA A 5 -6.72 -3.49 3.91
N ASP A 6 -6.30 -4.69 4.26
CA ASP A 6 -6.76 -5.35 5.48
C ASP A 6 -5.65 -5.31 6.52
N ARG A 7 -5.87 -4.45 7.52
CA ARG A 7 -4.95 -4.26 8.64
C ARG A 7 -4.72 -5.55 9.43
N GLY A 8 -5.75 -6.38 9.58
CA GLY A 8 -5.72 -7.57 10.43
C GLY A 8 -4.95 -8.72 9.80
N THR A 9 -5.05 -8.88 8.49
CA THR A 9 -4.33 -9.93 7.75
C THR A 9 -2.96 -9.48 7.26
N HIS A 10 -2.62 -8.19 7.41
CA HIS A 10 -1.39 -7.59 6.91
C HIS A 10 -1.27 -7.68 5.39
N CYS A 11 -2.40 -7.63 4.68
CA CYS A 11 -2.45 -7.84 3.23
C CYS A 11 -3.21 -6.73 2.51
N VAL A 12 -2.91 -6.60 1.23
CA VAL A 12 -3.74 -5.89 0.26
C VAL A 12 -4.34 -6.87 -0.74
N TYR A 13 -5.58 -6.62 -1.15
CA TYR A 13 -6.34 -7.47 -2.07
C TYR A 13 -6.83 -6.66 -3.26
N ARG A 14 -6.84 -7.28 -4.43
CA ARG A 14 -7.54 -6.81 -5.63
C ARG A 14 -8.68 -7.76 -5.92
N LEU A 15 -9.90 -7.22 -5.97
CA LEU A 15 -11.13 -7.96 -6.22
C LEU A 15 -11.77 -7.50 -7.54
N ARG A 16 -12.31 -8.45 -8.31
CA ARG A 16 -13.11 -8.16 -9.50
C ARG A 16 -14.53 -7.77 -9.09
N LEU A 17 -15.11 -6.82 -9.82
CA LEU A 17 -16.52 -6.44 -9.69
C LEU A 17 -17.27 -6.74 -11.00
N PRO A 18 -18.56 -7.09 -10.92
CA PRO A 18 -19.30 -7.46 -9.70
C PRO A 18 -18.84 -8.84 -9.17
N GLY A 19 -19.20 -9.18 -7.92
CA GLY A 19 -18.99 -10.53 -7.35
C GLY A 19 -17.81 -10.69 -6.39
N PHE A 20 -16.95 -9.68 -6.26
CA PHE A 20 -15.84 -9.65 -5.29
C PHE A 20 -14.87 -10.85 -5.41
N GLU A 21 -14.70 -11.41 -6.61
CA GLU A 21 -13.76 -12.50 -6.84
C GLU A 21 -12.32 -12.02 -6.60
N LEU A 22 -11.53 -12.79 -5.84
CA LEU A 22 -10.12 -12.48 -5.61
C LEU A 22 -9.33 -12.61 -6.91
N VAL A 23 -8.66 -11.53 -7.30
CA VAL A 23 -7.80 -11.48 -8.50
C VAL A 23 -6.33 -11.59 -8.11
N ALA A 24 -5.91 -10.86 -7.09
CA ALA A 24 -4.54 -10.85 -6.59
C ALA A 24 -4.52 -10.47 -5.11
N SER A 25 -3.44 -10.85 -4.42
CA SER A 25 -3.16 -10.44 -3.04
C SER A 25 -1.66 -10.27 -2.85
N ALA A 26 -1.26 -9.31 -2.03
CA ALA A 26 0.13 -9.11 -1.62
C ALA A 26 0.22 -8.72 -0.15
N GLY A 27 1.41 -8.84 0.43
CA GLY A 27 1.66 -8.60 1.85
C GLY A 27 1.93 -9.89 2.61
N GLY A 28 1.46 -9.91 3.85
CA GLY A 28 1.85 -10.87 4.87
C GLY A 28 2.80 -10.21 5.89
N PRO A 29 2.77 -10.65 7.16
CA PRO A 29 3.43 -9.95 8.25
C PRO A 29 4.95 -9.88 8.05
N GLY A 30 5.51 -8.68 8.25
CA GLY A 30 6.95 -8.44 8.23
C GLY A 30 7.31 -7.13 7.55
N SER A 31 8.61 -6.89 7.39
CA SER A 31 9.17 -5.65 6.83
C SER A 31 10.05 -5.87 5.59
N GLY A 32 10.20 -7.12 5.14
CA GLY A 32 10.92 -7.45 3.91
C GLY A 32 10.17 -7.02 2.63
N THR A 33 10.80 -7.28 1.49
CA THR A 33 10.17 -7.12 0.17
C THR A 33 8.93 -8.00 0.06
N GLY A 34 7.81 -7.42 -0.37
CA GLY A 34 6.52 -8.10 -0.49
C GLY A 34 5.77 -8.28 0.82
N GLN A 35 6.36 -7.93 1.98
CA GLN A 35 5.71 -8.01 3.30
C GLN A 35 5.18 -6.64 3.72
N LEU A 36 4.10 -6.66 4.51
CA LEU A 36 3.45 -5.48 5.08
C LEU A 36 3.18 -5.69 6.57
N THR A 37 3.05 -4.59 7.30
CA THR A 37 2.62 -4.56 8.69
C THR A 37 1.50 -3.55 8.87
N SER A 38 0.27 -4.05 9.04
CA SER A 38 -0.93 -3.24 9.31
C SER A 38 -1.19 -2.16 8.24
N PRO A 39 -1.29 -2.51 6.94
CA PRO A 39 -1.56 -1.54 5.89
C PRO A 39 -2.92 -0.87 6.10
N GLN A 40 -3.05 0.41 5.74
CA GLN A 40 -4.30 1.16 6.00
C GLN A 40 -4.82 1.94 4.79
N GLY A 41 -4.02 2.90 4.31
CA GLY A 41 -4.37 3.79 3.21
C GLY A 41 -3.97 3.21 1.87
N LEU A 42 -4.80 3.47 0.88
CA LEU A 42 -4.58 3.12 -0.52
C LEU A 42 -4.79 4.37 -1.38
N ALA A 43 -3.93 4.60 -2.36
CA ALA A 43 -4.18 5.55 -3.43
C ALA A 43 -3.72 4.99 -4.77
N LEU A 44 -4.48 5.25 -5.82
CA LEU A 44 -4.25 4.72 -7.16
C LEU A 44 -3.96 5.87 -8.13
N ALA A 45 -2.84 5.79 -8.84
CA ALA A 45 -2.50 6.69 -9.95
C ALA A 45 -2.21 5.85 -11.20
N GLY A 46 -3.16 5.81 -12.13
CA GLY A 46 -3.09 4.88 -13.27
C GLY A 46 -3.00 3.43 -12.82
N ASP A 47 -1.94 2.73 -13.23
CA ASP A 47 -1.65 1.34 -12.85
C ASP A 47 -0.69 1.23 -11.64
N THR A 48 -0.44 2.33 -10.92
CA THR A 48 0.40 2.32 -9.71
C THR A 48 -0.46 2.47 -8.45
N LEU A 49 -0.36 1.50 -7.55
CA LEU A 49 -1.02 1.49 -6.25
C LEU A 49 -0.02 1.84 -5.15
N PHE A 50 -0.31 2.90 -4.41
CA PHE A 50 0.41 3.29 -3.20
C PHE A 50 -0.32 2.74 -1.98
N VAL A 51 0.45 2.16 -1.05
CA VAL A 51 -0.05 1.54 0.17
C VAL A 51 0.70 2.14 1.35
N SER A 52 -0.01 2.63 2.36
CA SER A 52 0.62 3.03 3.61
C SER A 52 0.85 1.77 4.46
N ASP A 53 2.11 1.38 4.56
CA ASP A 53 2.56 0.25 5.37
C ASP A 53 2.82 0.76 6.80
N CYS A 54 1.72 1.06 7.48
CA CYS A 54 1.65 1.93 8.65
C CYS A 54 2.66 1.59 9.74
N ASN A 55 2.73 0.32 10.16
CA ASN A 55 3.62 -0.08 11.27
C ASN A 55 5.06 -0.35 10.83
N ASN A 56 5.34 -0.33 9.52
CA ASN A 56 6.70 -0.27 8.99
C ASN A 56 7.13 1.16 8.63
N HIS A 57 6.27 2.15 8.90
CA HIS A 57 6.59 3.58 8.75
C HIS A 57 7.06 3.94 7.34
N ARG A 58 6.42 3.34 6.32
CA ARG A 58 6.81 3.50 4.92
C ARG A 58 5.59 3.49 3.99
N ILE A 59 5.77 4.00 2.78
CA ILE A 59 4.85 3.82 1.67
C ILE A 59 5.43 2.76 0.73
N VAL A 60 4.64 1.74 0.43
CA VAL A 60 4.99 0.67 -0.51
C VAL A 60 4.23 0.89 -1.82
N ILE A 61 4.89 0.61 -2.93
CA ILE A 61 4.37 0.83 -4.27
C ILE A 61 4.18 -0.52 -4.93
N TYR A 62 3.01 -0.75 -5.49
CA TYR A 62 2.65 -1.95 -6.22
C TYR A 62 2.19 -1.60 -7.63
N ASP A 63 2.37 -2.50 -8.58
CA ASP A 63 1.54 -2.46 -9.78
C ASP A 63 0.10 -2.85 -9.41
N ALA A 64 -0.87 -2.09 -9.89
CA ALA A 64 -2.28 -2.31 -9.58
C ALA A 64 -2.85 -3.58 -10.24
N PRO A 65 -2.42 -4.00 -11.46
CA PRO A 65 -2.93 -5.22 -12.07
C PRO A 65 -2.63 -6.51 -11.29
N PHE A 66 -1.41 -6.69 -10.79
CA PHE A 66 -0.91 -7.96 -10.24
C PHE A 66 -0.50 -7.87 -8.76
N LEU A 67 -0.41 -6.67 -8.19
CA LEU A 67 0.08 -6.43 -6.82
C LEU A 67 1.51 -6.92 -6.60
N GLU A 68 2.36 -6.82 -7.61
CA GLU A 68 3.81 -6.99 -7.49
C GLU A 68 4.42 -5.69 -6.99
N GLN A 69 5.30 -5.79 -5.98
CA GLN A 69 5.97 -4.60 -5.44
C GLN A 69 6.91 -4.04 -6.51
N VAL A 70 6.78 -2.74 -6.78
CA VAL A 70 7.62 -2.02 -7.75
C VAL A 70 8.43 -0.94 -7.06
N GLY A 71 9.71 -0.87 -7.38
CA GLY A 71 10.62 0.13 -6.80
C GLY A 71 10.88 -0.05 -5.30
N ALA A 72 11.64 0.90 -4.75
CA ALA A 72 11.94 0.95 -3.33
C ALA A 72 10.79 1.64 -2.56
N PRO A 73 10.46 1.16 -1.34
CA PRO A 73 9.52 1.88 -0.51
C PRO A 73 10.09 3.24 -0.09
N PHE A 74 9.20 4.20 0.16
CA PHE A 74 9.55 5.52 0.64
C PHE A 74 9.33 5.64 2.15
N GLY A 75 10.27 6.23 2.85
CA GLY A 75 10.18 6.47 4.29
C GLY A 75 10.76 5.37 5.16
N ARG A 76 10.91 5.71 6.44
CA ARG A 76 11.31 4.87 7.56
C ARG A 76 10.80 5.51 8.84
N GLU A 77 10.83 4.79 9.95
CA GLU A 77 10.46 5.34 11.25
C GLU A 77 11.32 6.56 11.60
N GLY A 78 10.67 7.65 11.99
CA GLY A 78 11.34 8.86 12.47
C GLY A 78 10.47 10.11 12.34
N SER A 79 11.10 11.26 12.50
CA SER A 79 10.45 12.58 12.46
C SER A 79 11.23 13.62 11.64
N GLY A 80 12.34 13.22 11.03
CA GLY A 80 13.12 14.05 10.12
C GLY A 80 12.54 14.13 8.71
N PRO A 81 13.13 14.96 7.83
CA PRO A 81 12.72 15.05 6.43
C PRO A 81 12.75 13.69 5.72
N GLY A 82 11.60 13.28 5.18
CA GLY A 82 11.43 11.99 4.49
C GLY A 82 11.27 10.79 5.42
N GLU A 83 11.27 10.98 6.73
CA GLU A 83 10.89 9.96 7.72
C GLU A 83 9.39 10.05 8.00
N LEU A 84 8.79 8.92 8.36
CA LEU A 84 7.36 8.79 8.58
C LEU A 84 7.12 8.20 9.97
N CYS A 85 5.96 8.53 10.53
CA CYS A 85 5.49 7.94 11.78
C CYS A 85 4.03 7.54 11.60
N TYR A 86 3.78 6.24 11.45
CA TYR A 86 2.44 5.66 11.23
C TYR A 86 1.66 6.36 10.11
N PRO A 87 2.11 6.31 8.84
CA PRO A 87 1.34 6.89 7.74
C PRO A 87 -0.01 6.17 7.61
N HIS A 88 -1.10 6.94 7.51
CA HIS A 88 -2.47 6.42 7.50
C HIS A 88 -3.16 6.64 6.16
N GLY A 89 -3.74 7.82 5.94
CA GLY A 89 -4.48 8.15 4.73
C GLY A 89 -3.55 8.34 3.54
N LEU A 90 -4.03 8.03 2.34
CA LEU A 90 -3.36 8.36 1.10
C LEU A 90 -4.38 8.93 0.12
N ALA A 91 -3.97 9.92 -0.67
CA ALA A 91 -4.76 10.43 -1.78
C ALA A 91 -3.85 10.85 -2.94
N VAL A 92 -4.34 10.76 -4.17
CA VAL A 92 -3.64 11.30 -5.34
C VAL A 92 -4.38 12.54 -5.82
N LEU A 93 -3.65 13.64 -6.02
CA LEU A 93 -4.15 14.91 -6.55
C LEU A 93 -3.12 15.48 -7.53
N ASP A 94 -3.48 15.65 -8.80
CA ASP A 94 -2.64 16.29 -9.84
C ASP A 94 -1.17 15.84 -9.80
N ASP A 95 -0.94 14.53 -9.92
CA ASP A 95 0.37 13.84 -9.85
C ASP A 95 1.10 13.89 -8.51
N GLN A 96 0.45 14.36 -7.44
CA GLN A 96 0.98 14.35 -6.09
C GLN A 96 0.32 13.25 -5.27
N LEU A 97 1.13 12.53 -4.48
CA LEU A 97 0.65 11.68 -3.40
C LEU A 97 0.57 12.51 -2.12
N LEU A 98 -0.62 12.67 -1.58
CA LEU A 98 -0.89 13.23 -0.26
C LEU A 98 -0.89 12.08 0.76
N VAL A 99 -0.22 12.29 1.90
CA VAL A 99 -0.03 11.31 2.98
C VAL A 99 -0.43 11.92 4.31
#